data_AF-A0A9P7RKP9-F1
#
_entry.id   AF-A0A9P7RKP9-F1
#
_cell.length_a   1.000
_cell.length_b   1.000
_cell.length_c   1.000
_cell.angle_alpha   90.00
_cell.angle_beta   90.00
_cell.angle_gamma   90.00
#
_symmetry.space_group_name_H-M   'P 1'
#
loop_
_entity.id
_entity.type
_entity.pdbx_description
1 polymer ?
#
loop_
_entity_poly.entity_id
_entity_poly.type
_entity_poly.pdbx_seq_one_letter_code
_entity_poly.pdbx_strand_id
1 'polypeptide(L)'
;MLSSTRLISNIPNTVSFLAEARAGFTADLASPPSTLKEQQELLTSIQSFAFQFLKAAAHASHSHQASAQTDHGPSGEQDESDHHVVKANTDPEAKTDDLAQQGLVILWGMFTSTAQVIDADDAFQDRLVGLLVWTREFDGAYRRLHGLVVGGADAGGGGWESYGFGQSLQLAWEQLVVDLPSAVATQKSRNLAAFSAKVLAMGLCKEFIAGTAFWVFERALGGDRDRDEIVSRELVPAAVVWLKHASHALLARCCSSPAAGGLDIITNTATDPISRADAPSTDQTTAETQYGELSMSQWLRWRRRLQELSHDADADVARLAKKGFMSMIFCGRDLGVDVEGEARFAERLQGVMYRELVRSGKEVVEGDEVEIEVDWVD
;
A
#
# COMPACT_ATOMS: atom_id res chain seq x y z
N MET A 1 -19.48 -17.26 -43.66
CA MET A 1 -18.12 -17.76 -43.38
C MET A 1 -17.54 -16.91 -42.27
N LEU A 2 -17.59 -17.42 -41.04
CA LEU A 2 -17.07 -16.77 -39.85
C LEU A 2 -15.55 -17.01 -39.81
N SER A 3 -14.77 -15.97 -40.12
CA SER A 3 -13.32 -16.02 -39.96
C SER A 3 -13.00 -16.14 -38.48
N SER A 4 -12.53 -17.32 -38.09
CA SER A 4 -11.85 -17.59 -36.83
C SER A 4 -10.64 -16.68 -36.74
N THR A 5 -10.76 -15.64 -35.92
CA THR A 5 -9.63 -14.85 -35.41
C THR A 5 -8.78 -15.81 -34.59
N ARG A 6 -7.72 -16.34 -35.21
CA ARG A 6 -6.67 -17.07 -34.50
C ARG A 6 -6.08 -16.11 -33.46
N LEU A 7 -6.42 -16.36 -32.20
CA LEU A 7 -5.80 -15.72 -31.04
C LEU A 7 -4.28 -15.85 -31.17
N ILE A 8 -3.62 -14.70 -31.10
CA ILE A 8 -2.18 -14.56 -31.15
C ILE A 8 -1.56 -15.44 -30.05
N SER A 9 -0.84 -16.47 -30.49
CA SER A 9 0.31 -17.11 -29.85
C SER A 9 0.34 -17.08 -28.31
N ASN A 10 -0.03 -18.21 -27.70
CA ASN A 10 0.31 -18.58 -26.31
C ASN A 10 1.78 -18.28 -26.02
N ILE A 11 2.05 -17.24 -25.23
CA ILE A 11 3.33 -17.16 -24.53
C ILE A 11 3.30 -18.27 -23.49
N PRO A 12 4.36 -19.10 -23.39
CA PRO A 12 4.35 -20.25 -22.51
C PRO A 12 4.37 -19.77 -21.04
N ASN A 13 3.18 -19.68 -20.44
CA ASN A 13 2.98 -19.59 -18.99
C ASN A 13 3.53 -20.88 -18.36
N THR A 14 4.84 -20.97 -18.25
CA THR A 14 5.54 -22.13 -17.71
C THR A 14 6.33 -21.70 -16.50
N VAL A 15 6.53 -22.61 -15.57
CA VAL A 15 7.38 -22.37 -14.38
C VAL A 15 8.77 -21.88 -14.79
N SER A 16 9.33 -22.40 -15.89
CA SER A 16 10.62 -21.96 -16.43
C SER A 16 10.60 -20.50 -16.87
N PHE A 17 9.56 -20.07 -17.59
CA PHE A 17 9.41 -18.68 -18.01
C PHE A 17 9.28 -17.74 -16.82
N LEU A 18 8.47 -18.10 -15.81
CA LEU A 18 8.32 -17.31 -14.59
C LEU A 18 9.64 -17.18 -13.82
N ALA A 19 10.41 -18.26 -13.71
CA ALA A 19 11.72 -18.24 -13.08
C ALA A 19 12.73 -17.36 -13.85
N GLU A 20 12.75 -17.47 -15.18
CA GLU A 20 13.59 -16.67 -16.06
C GLU A 20 13.23 -15.18 -16.00
N ALA A 21 11.93 -14.85 -16.08
CA ALA A 21 11.45 -13.48 -15.98
C ALA A 21 11.83 -12.84 -14.63
N ARG A 22 11.67 -13.58 -13.52
CA ARG A 22 12.09 -13.12 -12.19
C ARG A 22 13.59 -12.91 -12.11
N ALA A 23 14.39 -13.84 -12.64
CA ALA A 23 15.84 -13.77 -12.62
C ALA A 23 16.36 -12.60 -13.47
N GLY A 24 15.87 -12.44 -14.70
CA GLY A 24 16.21 -11.35 -15.60
C GLY A 24 15.87 -9.99 -14.99
N PHE A 25 14.66 -9.84 -14.46
CA PHE A 25 14.25 -8.61 -13.80
C PHE A 25 15.08 -8.27 -12.56
N THR A 26 15.44 -9.28 -11.76
CA THR A 26 16.31 -9.09 -10.59
C THR A 26 17.70 -8.61 -11.01
N ALA A 27 18.24 -9.12 -12.12
CA ALA A 27 19.51 -8.69 -12.68
C ALA A 27 19.43 -7.23 -13.19
N ASP A 28 18.33 -6.85 -13.85
CA ASP A 28 18.11 -5.48 -14.33
C ASP A 28 18.09 -4.48 -13.16
N LEU A 29 17.44 -4.83 -12.04
CA LEU A 29 17.40 -3.95 -10.86
C LEU A 29 18.70 -3.90 -10.06
N ALA A 30 19.65 -4.80 -10.30
CA ALA A 30 20.97 -4.72 -9.66
C ALA A 30 21.77 -3.49 -10.15
N SER A 31 21.44 -2.96 -11.32
CA SER A 31 21.93 -1.68 -11.84
C SER A 31 20.72 -0.78 -12.17
N PRO A 32 20.21 -0.02 -11.17
CA PRO A 32 18.98 0.74 -11.33
C PRO A 32 19.01 1.63 -12.59
N PRO A 33 17.87 1.74 -13.31
CA PRO A 33 17.83 2.48 -14.57
C PRO A 33 18.19 3.95 -14.34
N SER A 34 19.24 4.40 -15.01
CA SER A 34 19.85 5.72 -14.82
C SER A 34 19.45 6.72 -15.91
N THR A 35 19.02 6.20 -17.07
CA THR A 35 18.58 7.02 -18.21
C THR A 35 17.07 6.93 -18.42
N LEU A 36 16.48 7.97 -19.02
CA LEU A 36 15.07 7.95 -19.41
C LEU A 36 14.71 6.78 -20.33
N LYS A 37 15.66 6.34 -21.17
CA LYS A 37 15.48 5.20 -22.07
C LYS A 37 15.37 3.89 -21.28
N GLU A 38 16.32 3.62 -20.39
CA GLU A 38 16.32 2.43 -19.52
C GLU A 38 15.05 2.39 -18.65
N GLN A 39 14.66 3.55 -18.11
CA GLN A 39 13.42 3.71 -17.35
C GLN A 39 12.19 3.35 -18.20
N GLN A 40 12.11 3.83 -19.45
CA GLN A 40 11.00 3.51 -20.35
C GLN A 40 10.99 2.03 -20.74
N GLU A 41 12.15 1.42 -20.96
CA GLU A 41 12.30 -0.01 -21.26
C GLU A 41 11.81 -0.86 -20.07
N LEU A 42 12.18 -0.49 -18.84
CA LEU A 42 11.71 -1.13 -17.62
C LEU A 42 10.17 -1.07 -17.49
N LEU A 43 9.57 0.11 -17.66
CA LEU A 43 8.10 0.27 -17.63
C LEU A 43 7.41 -0.59 -18.70
N THR A 44 7.98 -0.62 -19.91
CA THR A 44 7.44 -1.40 -21.02
C THR A 44 7.53 -2.91 -20.73
N SER A 45 8.61 -3.36 -20.09
CA SER A 45 8.80 -4.74 -19.64
C SER A 45 7.74 -5.13 -18.60
N ILE A 46 7.58 -4.33 -17.54
CA ILE A 46 6.56 -4.55 -16.50
C ILE A 46 5.15 -4.56 -17.12
N GLN A 47 4.84 -3.60 -18.00
CA GLN A 47 3.54 -3.52 -18.66
C GLN A 47 3.25 -4.75 -19.54
N SER A 48 4.24 -5.21 -20.30
CA SER A 48 4.11 -6.39 -21.17
C SER A 48 3.88 -7.66 -20.35
N PHE A 49 4.58 -7.79 -19.21
CA PHE A 49 4.37 -8.87 -18.26
C PHE A 49 2.97 -8.81 -17.63
N ALA A 50 2.55 -7.62 -17.19
CA ALA A 50 1.22 -7.39 -16.61
C ALA A 50 0.09 -7.80 -17.57
N PHE A 51 0.20 -7.42 -18.84
CA PHE A 51 -0.79 -7.75 -19.86
C PHE A 51 -1.02 -9.26 -20.01
N GLN A 52 0.02 -10.08 -19.84
CA GLN A 52 -0.08 -11.52 -19.97
C GLN A 52 -0.81 -12.14 -18.78
N PHE A 53 -0.39 -11.79 -17.56
CA PHE A 53 -0.88 -12.43 -16.35
C PHE A 53 -2.23 -11.90 -15.87
N LEU A 54 -2.56 -10.63 -16.12
CA LEU A 54 -3.90 -10.09 -15.82
C LEU A 54 -4.97 -10.77 -16.68
N LYS A 55 -4.67 -11.05 -17.96
CA LYS A 55 -5.60 -11.79 -18.82
C LYS A 55 -5.81 -13.22 -18.36
N ALA A 56 -4.73 -13.90 -17.97
CA ALA A 56 -4.80 -15.27 -17.46
C ALA A 56 -5.61 -15.32 -16.15
N ALA A 57 -5.33 -14.40 -15.22
CA ALA A 57 -6.02 -14.32 -13.94
C ALA A 57 -7.51 -13.96 -14.06
N ALA A 58 -7.87 -13.09 -15.02
CA ALA A 58 -9.27 -12.75 -15.28
C ALA A 58 -10.07 -13.96 -15.77
N HIS A 59 -9.48 -14.82 -16.62
CA HIS A 59 -10.12 -16.04 -17.09
C HIS A 59 -10.21 -17.11 -16.01
N ALA A 60 -9.14 -17.30 -15.23
CA ALA A 60 -9.10 -18.19 -14.06
C ALA A 60 -10.24 -17.87 -13.07
N SER A 61 -10.36 -16.59 -12.70
CA SER A 61 -11.37 -16.10 -11.76
C SER A 61 -12.80 -16.37 -12.24
N HIS A 62 -13.05 -16.31 -13.55
CA HIS A 62 -14.35 -16.56 -14.14
C HIS A 62 -14.70 -18.06 -14.19
N SER A 63 -13.72 -18.96 -14.43
CA SER A 63 -13.97 -20.41 -14.42
C SER A 63 -14.50 -20.87 -13.06
N HIS A 64 -13.88 -20.39 -11.97
CA HIS A 64 -14.33 -20.69 -10.61
C HIS A 64 -15.77 -20.24 -10.33
N GLN A 65 -16.21 -19.10 -10.86
CA GLN A 65 -17.58 -18.62 -10.67
C GLN A 65 -18.62 -19.43 -11.45
N ALA A 66 -18.30 -19.80 -12.69
CA ALA A 66 -19.20 -20.60 -13.52
C ALA A 66 -19.43 -21.98 -12.89
N SER A 67 -18.37 -22.62 -12.40
CA SER A 67 -18.43 -23.93 -11.72
C SER A 67 -19.19 -23.88 -10.39
N ALA A 68 -19.01 -22.81 -9.60
CA ALA A 68 -19.73 -22.64 -8.33
C ALA A 68 -21.24 -22.39 -8.50
N GLN A 69 -21.68 -21.80 -9.61
CA GLN A 69 -23.10 -21.58 -9.89
C GLN A 69 -23.84 -22.82 -10.39
N THR A 70 -23.13 -23.80 -10.98
CA THR A 70 -23.75 -25.03 -11.50
C THR A 70 -24.06 -26.10 -10.44
N ASP A 71 -23.48 -26.00 -9.25
CA ASP A 71 -23.65 -27.00 -8.16
C ASP A 71 -24.92 -26.79 -7.29
N HIS A 72 -25.80 -25.86 -7.65
CA HIS A 72 -27.07 -25.60 -6.95
C HIS A 72 -28.32 -26.02 -7.77
N GLY A 73 -28.29 -27.20 -8.40
CA GLY A 73 -29.47 -27.89 -8.97
C GLY A 73 -29.97 -29.04 -8.08
N PRO A 74 -31.27 -29.39 -8.09
CA PRO A 74 -31.88 -30.22 -7.05
C PRO A 74 -31.39 -31.67 -7.11
N SER A 75 -30.99 -32.18 -5.96
CA SER A 75 -30.55 -33.55 -5.71
C SER A 75 -31.61 -34.56 -6.18
N GLY A 76 -31.27 -35.31 -7.23
CA GLY A 76 -31.95 -36.54 -7.64
C GLY A 76 -31.02 -37.72 -7.42
N GLU A 77 -31.50 -38.68 -6.65
CA GLU A 77 -30.84 -39.93 -6.24
C GLU A 77 -30.24 -40.71 -7.43
N GLN A 78 -29.00 -41.18 -7.31
CA GLN A 78 -28.59 -42.47 -7.89
C GLN A 78 -27.27 -43.02 -7.30
N ASP A 79 -27.48 -44.03 -6.45
CA ASP A 79 -26.81 -45.34 -6.30
C ASP A 79 -25.28 -45.51 -6.42
N GLU A 80 -24.74 -46.18 -5.40
CA GLU A 80 -23.37 -46.65 -5.23
C GLU A 80 -23.04 -47.85 -6.15
N SER A 81 -21.85 -47.85 -6.77
CA SER A 81 -20.91 -48.98 -6.86
C SER A 81 -19.87 -48.74 -7.96
N ASP A 82 -18.61 -48.47 -7.62
CA ASP A 82 -17.48 -49.37 -7.94
C ASP A 82 -16.09 -48.79 -7.58
N HIS A 83 -15.21 -49.70 -7.20
CA HIS A 83 -13.86 -49.49 -6.68
C HIS A 83 -12.79 -49.10 -7.72
N HIS A 84 -11.83 -48.29 -7.24
CA HIS A 84 -10.42 -48.14 -7.67
C HIS A 84 -10.11 -47.65 -9.11
N VAL A 85 -9.63 -46.41 -9.21
CA VAL A 85 -8.20 -46.04 -9.38
C VAL A 85 -8.08 -44.55 -9.03
N VAL A 86 -7.39 -44.20 -7.93
CA VAL A 86 -6.96 -42.82 -7.67
C VAL A 86 -5.84 -42.50 -8.67
N LYS A 87 -6.23 -42.11 -9.88
CA LYS A 87 -5.38 -41.28 -10.73
C LYS A 87 -5.43 -39.91 -10.08
N ALA A 88 -4.27 -39.41 -9.68
CA ALA A 88 -4.08 -37.97 -9.48
C ALA A 88 -4.29 -37.28 -10.84
N ASN A 89 -5.55 -37.11 -11.24
CA ASN A 89 -5.93 -36.23 -12.32
C ASN A 89 -5.75 -34.82 -11.76
N THR A 90 -4.53 -34.30 -11.88
CA THR A 90 -4.27 -32.87 -11.68
C THR A 90 -5.06 -32.16 -12.77
N ASP A 91 -6.12 -31.47 -12.37
CA ASP A 91 -6.98 -30.73 -13.28
C ASP A 91 -6.13 -29.71 -14.07
N PRO A 92 -6.14 -29.73 -15.42
CA PRO A 92 -5.41 -28.76 -16.23
C PRO A 92 -5.86 -27.31 -15.97
N GLU A 93 -7.09 -27.08 -15.50
CA GLU A 93 -7.56 -25.75 -15.11
C GLU A 93 -6.86 -25.28 -13.83
N ALA A 94 -6.84 -26.11 -12.78
CA ALA A 94 -6.16 -25.80 -11.51
C ALA A 94 -4.67 -25.48 -11.69
N LYS A 95 -3.99 -26.12 -12.65
CA LYS A 95 -2.58 -25.83 -12.98
C LYS A 95 -2.41 -24.48 -13.70
N THR A 96 -3.39 -24.08 -14.51
CA THR A 96 -3.37 -22.79 -15.23
C THR A 96 -3.62 -21.64 -14.26
N ASP A 97 -4.50 -21.84 -13.29
CA ASP A 97 -4.82 -20.86 -12.25
C ASP A 97 -3.62 -20.63 -11.31
N ASP A 98 -2.93 -21.70 -10.90
CA ASP A 98 -1.69 -21.63 -10.12
C ASP A 98 -0.60 -20.81 -10.84
N LEU A 99 -0.42 -21.03 -12.14
CA LEU A 99 0.54 -20.27 -12.95
C LEU A 99 0.16 -18.79 -13.11
N ALA A 100 -1.13 -18.49 -13.25
CA ALA A 100 -1.62 -17.12 -13.29
C ALA A 100 -1.33 -16.41 -11.96
N GLN A 101 -1.60 -17.08 -10.83
CA GLN A 101 -1.34 -16.53 -9.50
C GLN A 101 0.15 -16.33 -9.23
N GLN A 102 1.01 -17.27 -9.61
CA GLN A 102 2.47 -17.11 -9.50
C GLN A 102 2.98 -15.94 -10.36
N GLY A 103 2.41 -15.76 -11.56
CA GLY A 103 2.71 -14.61 -12.40
C GLY A 103 2.31 -13.29 -11.75
N LEU A 104 1.14 -13.21 -11.11
CA LEU A 104 0.72 -12.03 -10.36
C LEU A 104 1.67 -11.73 -9.19
N VAL A 105 2.11 -12.73 -8.44
CA VAL A 105 3.11 -12.56 -7.37
C VAL A 105 4.41 -11.96 -7.91
N ILE A 106 4.89 -12.44 -9.07
CA ILE A 106 6.07 -11.88 -9.73
C ILE A 106 5.82 -10.44 -10.17
N LEU A 107 4.67 -10.16 -10.77
CA LEU A 107 4.29 -8.82 -11.20
C LEU A 107 4.28 -7.82 -10.03
N TRP A 108 3.67 -8.17 -8.90
CA TRP A 108 3.67 -7.29 -7.72
C TRP A 108 5.07 -7.13 -7.14
N GLY A 109 5.86 -8.21 -7.15
CA GLY A 109 7.29 -8.16 -6.85
C GLY A 109 8.07 -7.21 -7.75
N MET A 110 7.71 -7.10 -9.03
CA MET A 110 8.32 -6.15 -9.95
C MET A 110 8.05 -4.71 -9.53
N PHE A 111 6.79 -4.37 -9.25
CA PHE A 111 6.43 -3.03 -8.75
C PHE A 111 7.15 -2.68 -7.45
N THR A 112 7.10 -3.57 -6.44
CA THR A 112 7.67 -3.28 -5.13
C THR A 112 9.20 -3.24 -5.15
N SER A 113 9.86 -4.14 -5.90
CA SER A 113 11.31 -4.14 -6.01
C SER A 113 11.83 -2.93 -6.80
N THR A 114 11.16 -2.53 -7.88
CA THR A 114 11.51 -1.29 -8.59
C THR A 114 11.33 -0.08 -7.67
N ALA A 115 10.20 0.01 -6.96
CA ALA A 115 9.94 1.11 -6.04
C ALA A 115 11.03 1.27 -4.97
N GLN A 116 11.64 0.17 -4.51
CA GLN A 116 12.70 0.20 -3.50
C GLN A 116 14.03 0.78 -4.00
N VAL A 117 14.35 0.63 -5.30
CA VAL A 117 15.65 1.07 -5.86
C VAL A 117 15.61 2.44 -6.50
N ILE A 118 14.42 2.98 -6.77
CA ILE A 118 14.22 4.31 -7.32
C ILE A 118 14.11 5.32 -6.18
N ASP A 119 14.84 6.44 -6.26
CA ASP A 119 14.79 7.47 -5.22
C ASP A 119 13.36 7.97 -4.97
N ALA A 120 13.03 8.22 -3.71
CA ALA A 120 11.72 8.67 -3.26
C ALA A 120 11.22 9.95 -3.95
N ASP A 121 12.14 10.84 -4.33
CA ASP A 121 11.81 12.12 -4.96
C ASP A 121 11.91 12.06 -6.50
N ASP A 122 12.27 10.91 -7.09
CA ASP A 122 12.33 10.74 -8.56
C ASP A 122 10.93 10.64 -9.18
N ALA A 123 10.71 11.37 -10.28
CA ALA A 123 9.46 11.36 -11.06
C ALA A 123 9.12 9.99 -11.66
N PHE A 124 10.09 9.06 -11.72
CA PHE A 124 9.85 7.67 -12.07
C PHE A 124 8.90 6.97 -11.10
N GLN A 125 8.89 7.36 -9.80
CA GLN A 125 7.90 6.85 -8.84
C GLN A 125 6.47 7.11 -9.33
N ASP A 126 6.19 8.30 -9.87
CA ASP A 126 4.86 8.65 -10.39
C ASP A 126 4.49 7.85 -11.64
N ARG A 127 5.47 7.61 -12.53
CA ARG A 127 5.26 6.76 -13.71
C ARG A 127 4.98 5.31 -13.33
N LEU A 128 5.64 4.79 -12.30
CA LEU A 128 5.41 3.45 -11.78
C LEU A 128 4.01 3.33 -11.15
N VAL A 129 3.58 4.32 -10.37
CA VAL A 129 2.20 4.39 -9.83
C VAL A 129 1.18 4.49 -10.97
N GLY A 130 1.44 5.30 -11.99
CA GLY A 130 0.59 5.41 -13.18
C GLY A 130 0.45 4.08 -13.92
N LEU A 131 1.53 3.30 -14.03
CA LEU A 131 1.48 1.95 -14.58
C LEU A 131 0.65 0.99 -13.72
N LEU A 132 0.75 1.08 -12.39
CA LEU A 132 -0.08 0.27 -11.49
C LEU A 132 -1.57 0.60 -11.66
N VAL A 133 -1.93 1.89 -11.69
CA VAL A 133 -3.31 2.34 -11.98
C VAL A 133 -3.77 1.80 -13.32
N TRP A 134 -2.92 1.87 -14.34
CA TRP A 134 -3.22 1.30 -15.66
C TRP A 134 -3.53 -0.20 -15.59
N THR A 135 -2.83 -0.98 -14.75
CA THR A 135 -3.15 -2.42 -14.61
C THR A 135 -4.56 -2.68 -14.08
N ARG A 136 -5.03 -1.87 -13.12
CA ARG A 136 -6.40 -1.95 -12.59
C ARG A 136 -7.41 -1.60 -13.66
N GLU A 137 -7.21 -0.48 -14.36
CA GLU A 137 -8.12 -0.04 -15.43
C GLU A 137 -8.16 -1.02 -16.60
N PHE A 138 -7.01 -1.58 -16.96
CA PHE A 138 -6.89 -2.61 -17.99
C PHE A 138 -7.67 -3.87 -17.62
N ASP A 139 -7.50 -4.40 -16.41
CA ASP A 139 -8.24 -5.59 -15.95
C ASP A 139 -9.76 -5.35 -16.00
N GLY A 140 -10.23 -4.21 -15.47
CA GLY A 140 -11.64 -3.84 -15.51
C GLY A 140 -12.19 -3.64 -16.93
N ALA A 141 -11.40 -3.06 -17.84
CA ALA A 141 -11.79 -2.93 -19.25
C ALA A 141 -11.82 -4.30 -19.96
N TYR A 142 -10.81 -5.14 -19.74
CA TYR A 142 -10.70 -6.46 -20.33
C TYR A 142 -11.86 -7.36 -19.91
N ARG A 143 -12.16 -7.44 -18.61
CA ARG A 143 -13.28 -8.23 -18.09
C ARG A 143 -14.62 -7.81 -18.68
N ARG A 144 -14.86 -6.50 -18.82
CA ARG A 144 -16.08 -5.97 -19.45
C ARG A 144 -16.19 -6.35 -20.92
N LEU A 145 -15.11 -6.23 -21.68
CA LEU A 145 -15.08 -6.55 -23.11
C LEU A 145 -15.25 -8.05 -23.38
N HIS A 146 -14.78 -8.90 -22.47
CA HIS A 146 -14.84 -10.36 -22.60
C HIS A 146 -16.05 -10.99 -21.88
N GLY A 147 -16.98 -10.17 -21.38
CA GLY A 147 -18.20 -10.67 -20.72
C GLY A 147 -17.94 -11.41 -19.40
N LEU A 148 -16.77 -11.19 -18.78
CA LEU A 148 -16.38 -11.82 -17.52
C LEU A 148 -17.00 -11.15 -16.29
N VAL A 149 -17.77 -10.07 -16.49
CA VAL A 149 -18.52 -9.38 -15.43
C VAL A 149 -19.96 -9.86 -15.50
N VAL A 150 -20.34 -10.78 -14.60
CA VAL A 150 -21.73 -11.24 -14.47
C VAL A 150 -22.47 -10.36 -13.46
N GLY A 151 -23.31 -9.45 -13.98
CA GLY A 151 -24.45 -8.85 -13.27
C GLY A 151 -24.17 -7.97 -12.04
N GLY A 152 -24.30 -6.64 -12.20
CA GLY A 152 -24.50 -5.68 -11.11
C GLY A 152 -23.26 -5.41 -10.25
N ALA A 153 -23.11 -4.17 -9.80
CA ALA A 153 -22.03 -3.77 -8.90
C ALA A 153 -21.96 -4.70 -7.66
N ASP A 154 -20.75 -5.05 -7.25
CA ASP A 154 -20.41 -5.60 -5.93
C ASP A 154 -20.83 -7.03 -5.56
N ALA A 155 -21.14 -7.92 -6.52
CA ALA A 155 -21.25 -9.35 -6.23
C ALA A 155 -19.87 -10.04 -6.12
N GLY A 156 -19.07 -9.68 -5.09
CA GLY A 156 -18.06 -10.52 -4.41
C GLY A 156 -16.99 -11.28 -5.21
N GLY A 157 -16.80 -10.98 -6.49
CA GLY A 157 -16.15 -11.89 -7.43
C GLY A 157 -14.82 -11.43 -8.00
N GLY A 158 -13.72 -11.70 -7.28
CA GLY A 158 -12.38 -11.83 -7.88
C GLY A 158 -11.90 -10.66 -8.75
N GLY A 159 -12.08 -9.40 -8.36
CA GLY A 159 -11.59 -8.21 -9.09
C GLY A 159 -10.08 -7.97 -8.94
N TRP A 160 -9.53 -6.92 -9.56
CA TRP A 160 -8.10 -6.59 -9.46
C TRP A 160 -7.58 -6.53 -8.01
N GLU A 161 -8.41 -6.05 -7.08
CA GLU A 161 -8.13 -5.99 -5.65
C GLU A 161 -7.87 -7.37 -5.02
N SER A 162 -8.45 -8.43 -5.58
CA SER A 162 -8.29 -9.81 -5.12
C SER A 162 -6.96 -10.45 -5.57
N TYR A 163 -6.25 -9.83 -6.53
CA TYR A 163 -4.98 -10.35 -7.05
C TYR A 163 -3.80 -10.25 -6.06
N GLY A 164 -4.01 -9.70 -4.86
CA GLY A 164 -3.04 -9.80 -3.77
C GLY A 164 -1.95 -8.73 -3.77
N PHE A 165 -2.14 -7.62 -4.49
CA PHE A 165 -1.16 -6.52 -4.53
C PHE A 165 -0.92 -5.92 -3.14
N GLY A 166 -1.99 -5.65 -2.38
CA GLY A 166 -1.89 -5.09 -1.02
C GLY A 166 -1.07 -5.97 -0.07
N GLN A 167 -1.33 -7.29 -0.07
CA GLN A 167 -0.58 -8.26 0.71
C GLN A 167 0.90 -8.34 0.27
N SER A 168 1.15 -8.32 -1.04
CA SER A 168 2.51 -8.34 -1.59
C SER A 168 3.31 -7.09 -1.18
N LEU A 169 2.65 -5.94 -1.10
CA LEU A 169 3.25 -4.70 -0.62
C LEU A 169 3.58 -4.77 0.88
N GLN A 170 2.66 -5.30 1.69
CA GLN A 170 2.91 -5.51 3.13
C GLN A 170 4.09 -6.45 3.37
N LEU A 171 4.18 -7.56 2.63
CA LEU A 171 5.31 -8.49 2.73
C LEU A 171 6.65 -7.83 2.35
N ALA A 172 6.66 -6.95 1.34
CA ALA A 172 7.85 -6.20 0.96
C ALA A 172 8.31 -5.25 2.09
N TRP A 173 7.36 -4.66 2.83
CA TRP A 173 7.64 -3.85 4.01
C TRP A 173 8.22 -4.67 5.17
N GLU A 174 7.62 -5.82 5.47
CA GLU A 174 8.07 -6.72 6.53
C GLU A 174 9.50 -7.19 6.28
N GLN A 175 9.83 -7.56 5.04
CA GLN A 175 11.19 -7.94 4.65
C GLN A 175 12.20 -6.81 4.89
N LEU A 176 11.87 -5.57 4.50
CA LEU A 176 12.76 -4.43 4.72
C LEU A 176 12.97 -4.12 6.20
N VAL A 177 11.94 -4.29 7.03
CA VAL A 177 12.04 -4.03 8.48
C VAL A 177 12.92 -5.05 9.18
N VAL A 178 12.98 -6.31 8.70
CA VAL A 178 13.92 -7.31 9.20
C VAL A 178 15.38 -6.89 8.98
N ASP A 179 15.67 -6.18 7.89
CA ASP A 179 17.02 -5.76 7.50
C ASP A 179 17.47 -4.40 8.13
N LEU A 180 16.62 -3.79 8.96
CA LEU A 180 16.98 -2.59 9.72
C LEU A 180 17.93 -2.93 10.89
N PRO A 181 18.87 -2.04 11.27
CA PRO A 181 18.98 -0.62 10.88
C PRO A 181 19.97 -0.33 9.74
N SER A 182 20.15 -1.23 8.75
CA SER A 182 21.12 -0.96 7.68
C SER A 182 20.77 0.28 6.85
N ALA A 183 21.76 1.10 6.50
CA ALA A 183 21.54 2.31 5.70
C ALA A 183 20.85 2.02 4.35
N VAL A 184 21.14 0.86 3.76
CA VAL A 184 20.49 0.39 2.54
C VAL A 184 19.01 0.09 2.78
N ALA A 185 18.66 -0.61 3.86
CA ALA A 185 17.27 -0.88 4.21
C ALA A 185 16.50 0.41 4.55
N THR A 186 17.12 1.36 5.26
CA THR A 186 16.55 2.68 5.55
C THR A 186 16.26 3.48 4.27
N GLN A 187 17.17 3.45 3.29
CA GLN A 187 16.92 4.11 2.01
C GLN A 187 15.82 3.40 1.22
N LYS A 188 15.83 2.07 1.17
CA LYS A 188 14.80 1.28 0.48
C LYS A 188 13.41 1.47 1.11
N SER A 189 13.33 1.59 2.44
CA SER A 189 12.06 1.84 3.14
C SER A 189 11.53 3.24 2.83
N ARG A 190 12.40 4.26 2.77
CA ARG A 190 12.03 5.61 2.31
C ARG A 190 11.53 5.61 0.86
N ASN A 191 12.20 4.89 -0.03
CA ASN A 191 11.81 4.77 -1.43
C ASN A 191 10.45 4.04 -1.58
N LEU A 192 10.29 2.92 -0.87
CA LEU A 192 9.03 2.18 -0.85
C LEU A 192 7.88 3.02 -0.26
N ALA A 193 8.14 3.84 0.76
CA ALA A 193 7.15 4.78 1.30
C ALA A 193 6.63 5.75 0.25
N ALA A 194 7.49 6.28 -0.62
CA ALA A 194 7.06 7.19 -1.68
C ALA A 194 6.06 6.51 -2.62
N PHE A 195 6.39 5.29 -3.06
CA PHE A 195 5.49 4.49 -3.88
C PHE A 195 4.19 4.18 -3.13
N SER A 196 4.26 3.55 -1.96
CA SER A 196 3.09 3.14 -1.18
C SER A 196 2.15 4.31 -0.85
N ALA A 197 2.70 5.47 -0.47
CA ALA A 197 1.93 6.66 -0.15
C ALA A 197 1.22 7.22 -1.38
N LYS A 198 1.90 7.29 -2.53
CA LYS A 198 1.28 7.72 -3.80
C LYS A 198 0.18 6.74 -4.24
N VAL A 199 0.38 5.44 -4.06
CA VAL A 199 -0.64 4.42 -4.35
C VAL A 199 -1.87 4.61 -3.46
N LEU A 200 -1.69 4.87 -2.15
CA LEU A 200 -2.78 5.19 -1.23
C LEU A 200 -3.53 6.46 -1.66
N ALA A 201 -2.78 7.52 -2.00
CA ALA A 201 -3.36 8.79 -2.46
C ALA A 201 -4.18 8.64 -3.76
N MET A 202 -3.77 7.73 -4.65
CA MET A 202 -4.54 7.35 -5.85
C MET A 202 -5.75 6.46 -5.55
N GLY A 203 -5.94 6.07 -4.29
CA GLY A 203 -7.09 5.30 -3.82
C GLY A 203 -7.05 3.82 -4.21
N LEU A 204 -5.86 3.26 -4.46
CA LEU A 204 -5.68 1.83 -4.73
C LEU A 204 -5.47 1.06 -3.43
N CYS A 205 -6.11 -0.11 -3.30
CA CYS A 205 -5.98 -1.01 -2.14
C CYS A 205 -6.05 -0.30 -0.79
N LYS A 206 -6.98 0.67 -0.65
CA LYS A 206 -7.02 1.65 0.44
C LYS A 206 -6.86 1.02 1.83
N GLU A 207 -7.58 -0.06 2.09
CA GLU A 207 -7.59 -0.74 3.39
C GLU A 207 -6.22 -1.34 3.73
N PHE A 208 -5.68 -2.17 2.83
CA PHE A 208 -4.37 -2.80 3.04
C PHE A 208 -3.25 -1.77 3.16
N ILE A 209 -3.22 -0.79 2.27
CA ILE A 209 -2.14 0.20 2.23
C ILE A 209 -2.23 1.17 3.42
N ALA A 210 -3.44 1.52 3.87
CA ALA A 210 -3.62 2.28 5.10
C ALA A 210 -3.20 1.48 6.34
N GLY A 211 -3.48 0.17 6.38
CA GLY A 211 -2.98 -0.72 7.44
C GLY A 211 -1.45 -0.80 7.47
N THR A 212 -0.80 -0.92 6.31
CA THR A 212 0.66 -0.83 6.19
C THR A 212 1.19 0.51 6.69
N ALA A 213 0.55 1.62 6.30
CA ALA A 213 0.93 2.94 6.80
C ALA A 213 0.81 3.00 8.32
N PHE A 214 -0.34 2.60 8.89
CA PHE A 214 -0.55 2.54 10.34
C PHE A 214 0.59 1.77 11.04
N TRP A 215 0.90 0.56 10.56
CA TRP A 215 1.98 -0.26 11.10
C TRP A 215 3.34 0.45 11.06
N VAL A 216 3.69 1.11 9.95
CA VAL A 216 4.93 1.89 9.83
C VAL A 216 4.94 3.05 10.83
N PHE A 217 3.83 3.77 10.99
CA PHE A 217 3.73 4.90 11.90
C PHE A 217 3.81 4.47 13.36
N GLU A 218 3.16 3.39 13.77
CA GLU A 218 3.29 2.88 15.14
C GLU A 218 4.74 2.47 15.44
N ARG A 219 5.45 1.83 14.49
CA ARG A 219 6.87 1.49 14.70
C ARG A 219 7.79 2.72 14.72
N ALA A 220 7.46 3.76 13.95
CA ALA A 220 8.27 4.96 13.82
C ALA A 220 7.95 6.04 14.87
N LEU A 221 6.73 6.06 15.43
CA LEU A 221 6.17 7.17 16.21
C LEU A 221 5.27 6.72 17.37
N GLY A 222 4.97 5.44 17.52
CA GLY A 222 3.95 4.92 18.46
C GLY A 222 4.41 4.75 19.91
N GLY A 223 5.72 4.79 20.18
CA GLY A 223 6.28 4.49 21.51
C GLY A 223 5.64 5.31 22.65
N ASP A 224 5.27 4.61 23.73
CA ASP A 224 4.74 5.20 24.97
C ASP A 224 5.85 5.98 25.71
N ARG A 225 5.54 7.13 26.30
CA ARG A 225 6.55 7.95 27.02
C ARG A 225 7.12 7.22 28.24
N ASP A 226 6.36 6.30 28.82
CA ASP A 226 6.69 5.62 30.08
C ASP A 226 7.27 4.21 29.89
N ARG A 227 7.30 3.70 28.65
CA ARG A 227 7.96 2.44 28.31
C ARG A 227 9.07 2.76 27.32
N ASP A 228 10.26 2.22 27.55
CA ASP A 228 11.37 2.20 26.57
C ASP A 228 11.01 1.36 25.33
N GLU A 229 9.85 1.60 24.71
CA GLU A 229 9.49 1.03 23.42
C GLU A 229 10.34 1.72 22.36
N ILE A 230 11.21 0.89 21.77
CA ILE A 230 12.17 1.30 20.77
C ILE A 230 11.42 1.80 19.54
N VAL A 231 11.20 3.11 19.50
CA VAL A 231 10.91 3.84 18.28
C VAL A 231 12.02 3.51 17.28
N SER A 232 11.64 2.88 16.16
CA SER A 232 12.59 2.60 15.08
C SER A 232 12.88 3.91 14.37
N ARG A 233 13.89 4.64 14.84
CA ARG A 233 14.31 5.96 14.30
C ARG A 233 14.58 5.88 12.79
N GLU A 234 15.01 4.72 12.33
CA GLU A 234 15.28 4.39 10.93
C GLU A 234 14.02 4.42 10.04
N LEU A 235 12.83 4.32 10.62
CA LEU A 235 11.55 4.43 9.91
C LEU A 235 10.98 5.85 9.89
N VAL A 236 11.56 6.80 10.65
CA VAL A 236 11.12 8.20 10.62
C VAL A 236 11.18 8.80 9.20
N PRO A 237 12.24 8.60 8.40
CA PRO A 237 12.26 9.06 7.01
C PRO A 237 11.10 8.52 6.18
N ALA A 238 10.74 7.25 6.35
CA ALA A 238 9.62 6.62 5.66
C ALA A 238 8.28 7.24 6.10
N ALA A 239 8.04 7.41 7.40
CA ALA A 239 6.82 8.03 7.93
C ALA A 239 6.64 9.47 7.41
N VAL A 240 7.72 10.25 7.33
CA VAL A 240 7.69 11.62 6.77
C VAL A 240 7.33 11.60 5.29
N VAL A 241 7.83 10.63 4.51
CA VAL A 241 7.45 10.47 3.10
C VAL A 241 5.97 10.09 2.94
N TRP A 242 5.45 9.23 3.81
CA TRP A 242 4.02 8.95 3.85
C TRP A 242 3.19 10.20 4.10
N LEU A 243 3.57 11.02 5.09
CA LEU A 243 2.89 12.28 5.37
C LEU A 243 2.97 13.25 4.19
N LYS A 244 4.13 13.35 3.52
CA LYS A 244 4.29 14.23 2.35
C LYS A 244 3.31 13.89 1.22
N HIS A 245 3.04 12.60 0.98
CA HIS A 245 2.30 12.16 -0.21
C HIS A 245 0.88 11.69 0.06
N ALA A 246 0.55 11.31 1.29
CA ALA A 246 -0.72 10.68 1.65
C ALA A 246 -1.36 11.23 2.92
N SER A 247 -0.90 12.36 3.48
CA SER A 247 -1.45 12.91 4.72
C SER A 247 -2.95 13.17 4.63
N HIS A 248 -3.47 13.73 3.53
CA HIS A 248 -4.91 13.95 3.36
C HIS A 248 -5.69 12.62 3.32
N ALA A 249 -5.17 11.60 2.63
CA ALA A 249 -5.81 10.29 2.56
C ALA A 249 -5.84 9.60 3.95
N LEU A 250 -4.75 9.70 4.70
CA LEU A 250 -4.65 9.18 6.07
C LEU A 250 -5.58 9.93 7.03
N LEU A 251 -5.59 11.26 6.98
CA LEU A 251 -6.46 12.09 7.84
C LEU A 251 -7.94 11.83 7.55
N ALA A 252 -8.33 11.75 6.28
CA ALA A 252 -9.72 11.44 5.90
C ALA A 252 -10.21 10.11 6.52
N ARG A 253 -9.32 9.12 6.66
CA ARG A 253 -9.63 7.87 7.36
C ARG A 253 -9.75 8.06 8.86
N CYS A 254 -8.86 8.83 9.48
CA CYS A 254 -8.96 9.18 10.91
C CYS A 254 -10.29 9.87 11.26
N CYS A 255 -10.84 10.66 10.33
CA CYS A 255 -12.15 11.33 10.48
C CYS A 255 -13.33 10.38 10.28
N SER A 256 -13.13 9.27 9.55
CA SER A 256 -14.18 8.30 9.22
C SER A 256 -14.28 7.15 10.23
N SER A 257 -13.34 7.04 11.17
CA SER A 257 -13.39 6.04 12.24
C SER A 257 -14.59 6.32 13.15
N PRO A 258 -15.45 5.32 13.43
CA PRO A 258 -16.65 5.50 14.23
C PRO A 258 -16.28 5.71 15.71
N ALA A 259 -15.98 6.95 16.08
CA ALA A 259 -16.01 7.35 17.47
C ALA A 259 -17.46 7.34 17.96
N ALA A 260 -17.80 6.34 18.80
CA ALA A 260 -18.99 6.27 19.64
C ALA A 260 -20.35 6.01 18.96
N GLY A 261 -20.61 4.76 18.58
CA GLY A 261 -21.93 4.15 18.71
C GLY A 261 -22.08 3.55 20.12
N GLY A 262 -22.46 4.35 21.11
CA GLY A 262 -22.75 3.85 22.45
C GLY A 262 -24.09 3.14 22.53
N LEU A 263 -24.11 1.87 22.96
CA LEU A 263 -24.85 1.42 24.16
C LEU A 263 -24.47 -0.03 24.54
N ASP A 264 -24.11 -0.19 25.81
CA ASP A 264 -24.09 -1.40 26.63
C ASP A 264 -23.40 -2.68 26.13
N ILE A 265 -22.26 -3.01 26.75
CA ILE A 265 -22.21 -4.05 27.79
C ILE A 265 -20.97 -3.80 28.66
N ILE A 266 -21.24 -3.54 29.94
CA ILE A 266 -20.26 -3.63 31.02
C ILE A 266 -19.83 -5.10 31.11
N THR A 267 -18.59 -5.42 30.77
CA THR A 267 -17.86 -6.50 31.43
C THR A 267 -16.44 -6.04 31.72
N ASN A 268 -16.25 -5.60 32.97
CA ASN A 268 -14.98 -5.65 33.66
C ASN A 268 -14.42 -7.07 33.58
N THR A 269 -13.35 -7.25 32.81
CA THR A 269 -12.30 -8.22 33.13
C THR A 269 -11.01 -7.72 32.52
N ALA A 270 -10.09 -7.34 33.40
CA ALA A 270 -8.69 -7.12 33.10
C ALA A 270 -8.05 -8.42 32.60
N THR A 271 -6.89 -8.23 31.96
CA THR A 271 -5.91 -9.23 31.49
C THR A 271 -6.31 -9.93 30.19
N ASP A 272 -5.72 -9.49 29.07
CA ASP A 272 -4.97 -10.42 28.23
C ASP A 272 -3.96 -9.71 27.30
N PRO A 273 -2.87 -10.41 26.93
CA PRO A 273 -1.69 -9.85 26.28
C PRO A 273 -1.90 -9.75 24.77
N ILE A 274 -1.20 -8.77 24.18
CA ILE A 274 -0.98 -8.68 22.72
C ILE A 274 -0.46 -10.03 22.24
N SER A 275 -1.30 -10.78 21.52
CA SER A 275 -0.89 -12.05 20.91
C SER A 275 0.10 -11.76 19.78
N ARG A 276 1.30 -12.33 19.88
CA ARG A 276 2.27 -12.43 18.80
C ARG A 276 1.63 -13.15 17.62
N ALA A 277 1.61 -12.49 16.46
CA ALA A 277 1.19 -13.08 15.21
C ALA A 277 2.30 -14.02 14.69
N ASP A 278 2.27 -15.28 15.12
CA ASP A 278 2.97 -16.39 14.46
C ASP A 278 1.95 -17.17 13.61
N ALA A 279 1.64 -16.66 12.41
CA ALA A 279 1.21 -17.38 11.19
C ALA A 279 0.52 -16.41 10.21
N PRO A 280 0.78 -16.51 8.89
CA PRO A 280 0.05 -15.74 7.89
C PRO A 280 -1.37 -16.29 7.72
N SER A 281 -2.38 -15.52 8.13
CA SER A 281 -3.79 -15.79 7.83
C SER A 281 -4.08 -15.52 6.36
N THR A 282 -4.88 -16.41 5.75
CA THR A 282 -5.26 -16.38 4.33
C THR A 282 -6.58 -15.64 4.06
N ASP A 283 -7.23 -15.09 5.09
CA ASP A 283 -8.53 -14.41 4.94
C ASP A 283 -8.38 -12.91 4.63
N GLN A 284 -9.04 -12.47 3.55
CA GLN A 284 -9.03 -11.09 3.04
C GLN A 284 -9.80 -10.09 3.93
N THR A 285 -10.49 -10.55 4.97
CA THR A 285 -11.31 -9.72 5.88
C THR A 285 -10.50 -9.10 7.03
N THR A 286 -9.17 -9.24 7.03
CA THR A 286 -8.35 -9.07 8.26
C THR A 286 -7.46 -7.83 8.31
N ALA A 287 -7.41 -6.99 7.27
CA ALA A 287 -6.46 -5.86 7.26
C ALA A 287 -6.73 -4.82 8.37
N GLU A 288 -7.99 -4.45 8.59
CA GLU A 288 -8.37 -3.54 9.70
C GLU A 288 -8.23 -4.23 11.07
N THR A 289 -8.50 -5.54 11.15
CA THR A 289 -8.39 -6.33 12.39
C THR A 289 -6.93 -6.61 12.79
N GLN A 290 -6.01 -6.66 11.83
CA GLN A 290 -4.62 -7.03 12.04
C GLN A 290 -3.74 -5.84 12.49
N TYR A 291 -4.07 -4.62 12.06
CA TYR A 291 -3.25 -3.45 12.34
C TYR A 291 -3.95 -2.37 13.16
N GLY A 292 -5.28 -2.43 13.35
CA GLY A 292 -6.02 -1.46 14.16
C GLY A 292 -6.55 -0.27 13.34
N GLU A 293 -7.57 0.40 13.87
CA GLU A 293 -8.22 1.51 13.18
C GLU A 293 -7.42 2.81 13.32
N LEU A 294 -7.23 3.52 12.20
CA LEU A 294 -6.75 4.90 12.15
C LEU A 294 -7.78 5.81 12.83
N SER A 295 -7.40 6.41 13.95
CA SER A 295 -8.23 7.33 14.73
C SER A 295 -7.60 8.71 14.86
N MET A 296 -8.44 9.72 15.12
CA MET A 296 -7.94 11.07 15.40
C MET A 296 -6.97 11.12 16.59
N SER A 297 -7.15 10.25 17.59
CA SER A 297 -6.25 10.18 18.74
C SER A 297 -4.83 9.76 18.37
N GLN A 298 -4.67 8.81 17.45
CA GLN A 298 -3.35 8.39 16.96
C GLN A 298 -2.74 9.46 16.06
N TRP A 299 -3.54 10.09 15.20
CA TRP A 299 -3.08 11.22 14.38
C TRP A 299 -2.45 12.33 15.23
N LEU A 300 -3.15 12.76 16.29
CA LEU A 300 -2.65 13.78 17.21
C LEU A 300 -1.41 13.31 17.99
N ARG A 301 -1.35 12.02 18.37
CA ARG A 301 -0.20 11.42 19.04
C ARG A 301 1.05 11.44 18.16
N TRP A 302 0.95 10.98 16.91
CA TRP A 302 2.06 10.99 15.96
C TRP A 302 2.51 12.42 15.65
N ARG A 303 1.57 13.36 15.51
CA ARG A 303 1.91 14.77 15.31
C ARG A 303 2.69 15.35 16.49
N ARG A 304 2.27 15.05 17.74
CA ARG A 304 3.02 15.44 18.94
C ARG A 304 4.40 14.78 18.99
N ARG A 305 4.51 13.51 18.58
CA ARG A 305 5.79 12.81 18.54
C ARG A 305 6.77 13.43 17.54
N LEU A 306 6.29 13.87 16.38
CA LEU A 306 7.11 14.58 15.40
C LEU A 306 7.55 15.97 15.90
N GLN A 307 6.70 16.66 16.65
CA GLN A 307 7.09 17.90 17.34
C GLN A 307 8.21 17.64 18.36
N GLU A 308 8.11 16.60 19.19
CA GLU A 308 9.17 16.23 20.14
C GLU A 308 10.48 15.89 19.42
N LEU A 309 10.40 15.05 18.38
CA LEU A 309 11.56 14.66 17.57
C LEU A 309 12.17 15.85 16.83
N SER A 310 11.43 16.93 16.58
CA SER A 310 11.98 18.15 15.97
C SER A 310 13.02 18.88 16.85
N HIS A 311 13.11 18.48 18.12
CA HIS A 311 14.12 18.94 19.08
C HIS A 311 15.18 17.86 19.38
N ASP A 312 15.23 16.76 18.62
CA ASP A 312 16.22 15.70 18.82
C ASP A 312 17.65 16.23 18.62
N ALA A 313 18.61 15.65 19.35
CA ALA A 313 20.01 16.02 19.24
C ALA A 313 20.61 15.68 17.86
N ASP A 314 20.04 14.69 17.18
CA ASP A 314 20.33 14.41 15.78
C ASP A 314 19.62 15.42 14.87
N ALA A 315 20.41 16.32 14.27
CA ALA A 315 19.93 17.37 13.40
C ALA A 315 19.18 16.86 12.15
N ASP A 316 19.55 15.68 11.63
CA ASP A 316 18.88 15.10 10.46
C ASP A 316 17.48 14.57 10.84
N VAL A 317 17.37 13.90 12.00
CA VAL A 317 16.08 13.47 12.57
C VAL A 317 15.22 14.67 12.89
N ALA A 318 15.77 15.68 13.55
CA ALA A 318 15.06 16.92 13.91
C ALA A 318 14.46 17.62 12.67
N ARG A 319 15.26 17.78 11.62
CA ARG A 319 14.82 18.38 10.36
C ARG A 319 13.71 17.55 9.69
N LEU A 320 13.87 16.23 9.64
CA LEU A 320 12.85 15.33 9.06
C LEU A 320 11.55 15.37 9.86
N ALA A 321 11.64 15.32 11.19
CA ALA A 321 10.48 15.36 12.07
C ALA A 321 9.73 16.69 11.94
N LYS A 322 10.44 17.81 11.87
CA LYS A 322 9.83 19.13 11.56
C LYS A 322 9.10 19.11 10.22
N LYS A 323 9.68 18.51 9.17
CA LYS A 323 9.02 18.37 7.86
C LYS A 323 7.75 17.51 7.94
N GLY A 324 7.80 16.39 8.66
CA GLY A 324 6.64 15.54 8.92
C GLY A 324 5.53 16.29 9.65
N PHE A 325 5.89 17.00 10.73
CA PHE A 325 4.96 17.85 11.48
C PHE A 325 4.27 18.88 10.59
N MET A 326 5.04 19.62 9.78
CA MET A 326 4.51 20.62 8.86
C MET A 326 3.59 20.00 7.80
N SER A 327 3.87 18.76 7.40
CA SER A 327 3.01 18.01 6.46
C SER A 327 1.70 17.56 7.09
N MET A 328 1.56 17.57 8.42
CA MET A 328 0.33 17.21 9.13
C MET A 328 -0.49 18.42 9.56
N ILE A 329 0.16 19.52 9.98
CA ILE A 329 -0.49 20.63 10.69
C ILE A 329 -1.43 21.49 9.82
N PHE A 330 -1.45 21.28 8.50
CA PHE A 330 -2.36 21.96 7.57
C PHE A 330 -3.42 21.04 6.95
N CYS A 331 -3.35 19.74 7.21
CA CYS A 331 -4.19 18.78 6.50
C CYS A 331 -5.68 18.94 6.82
N GLY A 332 -6.03 19.24 8.07
CA GLY A 332 -7.41 19.48 8.46
C GLY A 332 -7.97 20.67 7.70
N ARG A 333 -7.25 21.79 7.73
CA ARG A 333 -7.62 23.00 6.99
C ARG A 333 -7.79 22.76 5.49
N ASP A 334 -6.88 22.05 4.84
CA ASP A 334 -6.96 21.74 3.40
C ASP A 334 -8.20 20.89 3.07
N LEU A 335 -8.62 20.02 3.98
CA LEU A 335 -9.82 19.17 3.83
C LEU A 335 -11.10 19.82 4.35
N GLY A 336 -11.04 21.03 4.93
CA GLY A 336 -12.18 21.68 5.55
C GLY A 336 -12.65 21.00 6.85
N VAL A 337 -11.76 20.30 7.54
CA VAL A 337 -12.00 19.62 8.82
C VAL A 337 -11.29 20.38 9.94
N ASP A 338 -11.99 20.62 11.06
CA ASP A 338 -11.36 21.19 12.25
C ASP A 338 -10.53 20.13 12.98
N VAL A 339 -9.21 20.29 12.96
CA VAL A 339 -8.27 19.45 13.69
C VAL A 339 -7.64 20.29 14.79
N GLU A 340 -7.66 19.75 16.00
CA GLU A 340 -7.19 20.43 17.21
C GLU A 340 -5.83 21.12 16.97
N GLY A 341 -5.72 22.40 17.32
CA GLY A 341 -4.47 23.15 17.29
C GLY A 341 -3.98 23.67 15.94
N GLU A 342 -4.54 23.21 14.81
CA GLU A 342 -4.12 23.70 13.48
C GLU A 342 -4.39 25.21 13.33
N ALA A 343 -5.57 25.69 13.73
CA ALA A 343 -5.92 27.10 13.67
C ALA A 343 -4.96 27.98 14.51
N ARG A 344 -4.66 27.55 15.74
CA ARG A 344 -3.73 28.26 16.64
C ARG A 344 -2.32 28.30 16.06
N PHE A 345 -1.85 27.19 15.52
CA PHE A 345 -0.53 27.13 14.88
C PHE A 345 -0.48 28.04 13.64
N ALA A 346 -1.51 28.02 12.79
CA ALA A 346 -1.59 28.85 11.60
C ALA A 346 -1.57 30.35 11.94
N GLU A 347 -2.27 30.78 12.99
CA GLU A 347 -2.24 32.16 13.48
C GLU A 347 -0.83 32.55 13.98
N ARG A 348 -0.20 31.70 14.79
CA ARG A 348 1.18 31.91 15.26
C ARG A 348 2.14 32.03 14.07
N LEU A 349 2.07 31.08 13.14
CA LEU A 349 2.89 31.04 11.93
C LEU A 349 2.74 32.32 11.10
N GLN A 350 1.50 32.72 10.81
CA GLN A 350 1.22 33.94 10.07
C GLN A 350 1.82 35.17 10.76
N GLY A 351 1.76 35.24 12.10
CA GLY A 351 2.39 36.28 12.88
C GLY A 351 3.93 36.30 12.79
N VAL A 352 4.58 35.12 12.75
CA VAL A 352 6.04 35.05 12.58
C VAL A 352 6.43 35.41 11.14
N MET A 353 5.75 34.86 10.13
CA MET A 353 6.00 35.17 8.72
C MET A 353 5.84 36.68 8.43
N TYR A 354 4.81 37.32 9.00
CA TYR A 354 4.62 38.77 8.86
C TYR A 354 5.78 39.56 9.47
N ARG A 355 6.27 39.17 10.65
CA ARG A 355 7.44 39.81 11.27
C ARG A 355 8.69 39.64 10.43
N GLU A 356 8.91 38.46 9.87
CA GLU A 356 10.08 38.17 9.04
C GLU A 356 10.01 38.88 7.68
N LEU A 357 8.83 39.01 7.10
CA LEU A 357 8.60 39.82 5.90
C LEU A 357 8.97 41.29 6.14
N VAL A 358 8.49 41.88 7.24
CA VAL A 358 8.82 43.26 7.63
C VAL A 358 10.32 43.43 7.89
N ARG A 359 10.96 42.44 8.53
CA ARG A 359 12.39 42.49 8.87
C ARG A 359 13.29 42.35 7.64
N SER A 360 12.98 41.39 6.77
CA SER A 360 13.80 41.05 5.61
C SER A 360 13.61 41.99 4.43
N GLY A 361 12.46 42.68 4.37
CA GLY A 361 12.09 43.52 3.23
C GLY A 361 11.82 42.73 1.94
N LYS A 362 11.71 41.40 2.02
CA LYS A 362 11.33 40.56 0.88
C LYS A 362 9.85 40.75 0.55
N GLU A 363 9.47 40.53 -0.72
CA GLU A 363 8.05 40.51 -1.14
C GLU A 363 7.33 39.23 -0.69
N VAL A 364 8.07 38.12 -0.51
CA VAL A 364 7.54 36.82 -0.07
C VAL A 364 8.57 36.18 0.87
N VAL A 365 8.07 35.56 1.94
CA VAL A 365 8.83 34.70 2.84
C VAL A 365 8.10 33.36 2.89
N GLU A 366 8.79 32.27 2.58
CA GLU A 366 8.22 30.92 2.66
C GLU A 366 8.27 30.40 4.11
N GLY A 367 7.32 29.53 4.48
CA GLY A 367 7.19 29.07 5.88
C GLY A 367 8.35 28.20 6.39
N ASP A 368 9.17 27.68 5.49
CA ASP A 368 10.39 26.92 5.76
C ASP A 368 11.64 27.80 5.89
N GLU A 369 11.61 29.05 5.41
CA GLU A 369 12.66 30.06 5.63
C GLU A 369 12.61 30.67 7.04
N VAL A 370 11.53 30.43 7.78
CA VAL A 370 11.29 31.03 9.09
C VAL A 370 11.59 30.01 10.19
N GLU A 371 12.37 30.42 11.19
CA GLU A 371 12.51 29.67 12.44
C GLU A 371 11.20 29.77 13.24
N ILE A 372 10.25 28.89 12.92
CA ILE A 372 9.06 28.67 13.75
C ILE A 372 9.38 27.59 14.78
N GLU A 373 9.21 27.95 16.04
CA GLU A 373 9.14 27.03 17.16
C GLU A 373 7.95 26.10 16.94
N VAL A 374 8.21 24.79 16.87
CA VAL A 374 7.21 23.77 16.53
C VAL A 374 6.26 23.53 17.72
N ASP A 375 6.54 24.14 18.87
CA ASP A 375 5.73 24.00 20.07
C ASP A 375 4.38 24.72 19.95
N TRP A 376 3.34 23.93 19.70
CA TRP A 376 1.97 24.39 19.47
C TRP A 376 0.99 23.99 20.59
N VAL A 377 1.37 23.03 21.44
CA VAL A 377 0.52 22.50 22.52
C VAL A 377 0.68 23.24 23.84
N ASP A 378 1.73 24.05 23.99
CA ASP A 378 1.91 24.94 25.14
C ASP A 378 1.83 26.44 24.75
#